data_AF-A0A6F9DHT8-F1
#
_entry.id   AF-A0A6F9DHT8-F1
#
_cell.length_a   1.000
_cell.length_b   1.000
_cell.length_c   1.000
_cell.angle_alpha   90.00
_cell.angle_beta   90.00
_cell.angle_gamma   90.00
#
_symmetry.space_group_name_H-M   'P 1'
#
loop_
_entity.id
_entity.type
_entity.pdbx_description
1 polymer ?
#
loop_
_entity_poly.entity_id
_entity_poly.type
_entity_poly.pdbx_seq_one_letter_code
_entity_poly.pdbx_strand_id
1 'polypeptide(L)'
;MKILLWNYSDKCVNFCKDAYMQKTAIERNMREFSLPETAVKNLDDNTMRYFIKASMGFLHNVLRLYNDNRVLVRKNNGIQKILKYHESSYLIIKAKAMLILAYCIDDEENEKIMTGAGVIVFIMQLLTSALDSPTHTSKNYSFSALETVMGLNKLASNDDNKLKIVGAGILPSLHKMLGNDFSTNEKSVALQCLWRLSFHKENKEPIRKVKGLLDRVNRLKDDPGSDQTIVRPCDGIVFNLEEKPRNKETTGKAQSAGHIMISYQWDVQDTILELRTQLEENGHKVWLDVDRMEGSILSAMAEAVENASVVVVAMTERYKNSDPCRTESEYAYKLSKPIVPLLLEPKYKPNGWLGALLGMQLYVDISHEDWMEKKFPNVLQKINAKIGSKPPIVNESATVVDAPVIGSAPNRAASRQASAPTSKLLCRKWDKEDVAKWAKNSGIDGLASHLSSFDGPALEGLHKMLKRSPDFYYACVKAELKLNLLQMLQFTNALEDL
;
A
#
# COMPACT_ATOMS: atom_id res chain seq x y z
N MET A 1 13.49 -20.84 -26.74
CA MET A 1 13.07 -19.43 -26.53
C MET A 1 12.12 -19.26 -25.33
N LYS A 2 11.01 -20.00 -25.20
CA LYS A 2 10.04 -19.81 -24.08
C LYS A 2 10.60 -20.01 -22.67
N ILE A 3 11.42 -21.05 -22.47
CA ILE A 3 12.06 -21.29 -21.17
C ILE A 3 12.97 -20.12 -20.80
N LEU A 4 13.64 -19.51 -21.78
CA LEU A 4 14.45 -18.31 -21.56
C LEU A 4 13.58 -17.14 -21.12
N LEU A 5 12.47 -16.87 -21.81
CA LEU A 5 11.53 -15.81 -21.42
C LEU A 5 10.96 -16.04 -20.01
N TRP A 6 10.56 -17.28 -19.70
CA TRP A 6 10.02 -17.62 -18.38
C TRP A 6 11.07 -17.43 -17.27
N ASN A 7 12.29 -17.93 -17.46
CA ASN A 7 13.35 -17.79 -16.44
C ASN A 7 13.84 -16.35 -16.30
N TYR A 8 13.98 -15.61 -17.40
CA TYR A 8 14.47 -14.24 -17.37
C TYR A 8 13.44 -13.27 -16.78
N SER A 9 12.15 -13.48 -17.08
CA SER A 9 11.05 -12.74 -16.43
C SER A 9 10.92 -13.00 -14.94
N ASP A 10 11.41 -14.13 -14.41
CA ASP A 10 11.38 -14.36 -12.95
C ASP A 10 12.38 -13.48 -12.19
N LYS A 11 13.52 -13.16 -12.80
CA LYS A 11 14.66 -12.51 -12.12
C LYS A 11 14.84 -11.03 -12.47
N CYS A 12 14.35 -10.58 -13.62
CA CYS A 12 14.67 -9.25 -14.13
C CYS A 12 13.42 -8.34 -14.21
N VAL A 13 13.34 -7.38 -13.29
CA VAL A 13 12.27 -6.37 -13.29
C VAL A 13 12.36 -5.46 -14.53
N ASN A 14 13.57 -5.08 -14.93
CA ASN A 14 13.78 -4.24 -16.11
C ASN A 14 13.27 -4.93 -17.38
N PHE A 15 13.51 -6.23 -17.52
CA PHE A 15 12.95 -6.99 -18.62
C PHE A 15 11.41 -7.00 -18.63
N CYS A 16 10.77 -7.06 -17.47
CA CYS A 16 9.31 -7.00 -17.37
C CYS A 16 8.77 -5.61 -17.75
N LYS A 17 9.52 -4.53 -17.48
CA LYS A 17 9.24 -3.17 -17.95
C LYS A 17 9.48 -3.03 -19.46
N ASP A 18 10.57 -3.58 -19.98
CA ASP A 18 10.88 -3.56 -21.41
C ASP A 18 9.82 -4.33 -22.22
N ALA A 19 9.34 -5.46 -21.68
CA ALA A 19 8.25 -6.22 -22.26
C ALA A 19 6.95 -5.39 -22.36
N TYR A 20 6.69 -4.51 -21.40
CA TYR A 20 5.59 -3.54 -21.46
C TYR A 20 5.80 -2.52 -22.58
N MET A 21 6.99 -1.90 -22.62
CA MET A 21 7.31 -0.84 -23.59
C MET A 21 7.28 -1.37 -25.03
N GLN A 22 7.84 -2.55 -25.26
CA GLN A 22 7.89 -3.17 -26.58
C GLN A 22 6.55 -3.80 -27.00
N LYS A 23 5.71 -4.22 -26.04
CA LYS A 23 4.38 -4.86 -26.22
C LYS A 23 4.40 -6.22 -26.91
N THR A 24 5.31 -6.45 -27.85
CA THR A 24 5.38 -7.62 -28.74
C THR A 24 5.44 -8.95 -28.01
N ALA A 25 6.25 -9.07 -26.95
CA ALA A 25 6.42 -10.32 -26.22
C ALA A 25 5.11 -10.78 -25.55
N ILE A 26 4.42 -9.85 -24.88
CA ILE A 26 3.16 -10.12 -24.19
C ILE A 26 2.04 -10.36 -25.19
N GLU A 27 1.91 -9.51 -26.22
CA GLU A 27 0.87 -9.66 -27.24
C GLU A 27 1.03 -10.97 -28.02
N ARG A 28 2.27 -11.37 -28.34
CA ARG A 28 2.56 -12.68 -28.97
C ARG A 28 2.19 -13.83 -28.04
N ASN A 29 2.57 -13.75 -26.76
CA ASN A 29 2.22 -14.78 -25.79
C ASN A 29 0.69 -14.90 -25.61
N MET A 30 -0.04 -13.78 -25.60
CA MET A 30 -1.49 -13.76 -25.52
C MET A 30 -2.19 -14.40 -26.73
N ARG A 31 -1.60 -14.31 -27.93
CA ARG A 31 -2.11 -15.00 -29.13
C ARG A 31 -2.06 -16.52 -28.98
N GLU A 32 -1.09 -17.05 -28.24
CA GLU A 32 -0.94 -18.50 -28.05
C GLU A 32 -2.13 -19.12 -27.32
N PHE A 33 -2.76 -18.40 -26.40
CA PHE A 33 -3.99 -18.86 -25.73
C PHE A 33 -5.22 -18.84 -26.64
N SER A 34 -5.10 -18.32 -27.86
CA SER A 34 -6.18 -18.31 -28.86
C SER A 34 -6.05 -19.46 -29.86
N LEU A 35 -4.93 -20.20 -29.83
CA LEU A 35 -4.67 -21.29 -30.76
C LEU A 35 -5.59 -22.49 -30.47
N PRO A 36 -6.15 -23.18 -31.49
CA PRO A 36 -6.97 -24.37 -31.30
C PRO A 36 -6.23 -25.49 -30.56
N GLU A 37 -4.93 -25.62 -30.79
CA GLU A 37 -4.06 -26.64 -30.19
C GLU A 37 -3.95 -26.44 -28.67
N THR A 38 -4.08 -25.20 -28.19
CA THR A 38 -3.97 -24.87 -26.76
C THR A 38 -5.31 -24.94 -26.02
N ALA A 39 -6.37 -25.42 -26.68
CA ALA A 39 -7.67 -25.62 -26.04
C ALA A 39 -7.57 -26.57 -24.82
N VAL A 40 -8.44 -26.35 -23.83
CA VAL A 40 -8.44 -27.10 -22.56
C VAL A 40 -8.53 -28.62 -22.78
N LYS A 41 -9.34 -29.04 -23.76
CA LYS A 41 -9.50 -30.44 -24.16
C LYS A 41 -8.22 -31.12 -24.66
N ASN A 42 -7.24 -30.35 -25.15
CA ASN A 42 -5.99 -30.88 -25.68
C ASN A 42 -4.89 -30.93 -24.61
N LEU A 43 -5.18 -30.50 -23.37
CA LEU A 43 -4.20 -30.49 -22.29
C LEU A 43 -3.86 -31.89 -21.79
N ASP A 44 -4.50 -32.96 -22.27
CA ASP A 44 -4.05 -34.32 -21.98
C ASP A 44 -2.70 -34.65 -22.61
N ASP A 45 -2.34 -33.98 -23.72
CA ASP A 45 -0.98 -34.00 -24.24
C ASP A 45 -0.02 -33.25 -23.30
N ASN A 46 0.99 -33.97 -22.80
CA ASN A 46 2.03 -33.44 -21.94
C ASN A 46 2.81 -32.28 -22.58
N THR A 47 2.98 -32.28 -23.91
CA THR A 47 3.66 -31.22 -24.63
C THR A 47 2.85 -29.92 -24.59
N MET A 48 1.56 -29.99 -24.92
CA MET A 48 0.66 -28.84 -24.86
C MET A 48 0.47 -28.34 -23.42
N ARG A 49 0.36 -29.26 -22.46
CA ARG A 49 0.31 -28.95 -21.04
C ARG A 49 1.54 -28.17 -20.59
N TYR A 50 2.74 -28.64 -20.93
CA TYR A 50 3.99 -27.96 -20.60
C TYR A 50 4.09 -26.60 -21.30
N PHE A 51 3.71 -26.52 -22.58
CA PHE A 51 3.69 -25.28 -23.34
C PHE A 51 2.82 -24.22 -22.68
N ILE A 52 1.60 -24.58 -22.24
CA ILE A 52 0.70 -23.66 -21.56
C ILE A 52 1.19 -23.29 -20.17
N LYS A 53 1.73 -24.27 -19.42
CA LYS A 53 2.37 -24.00 -18.13
C LYS A 53 3.48 -22.96 -18.26
N ALA A 54 4.33 -23.07 -19.29
CA ALA A 54 5.42 -22.13 -19.55
C ALA A 54 4.91 -20.75 -19.99
N SER A 55 3.89 -20.69 -20.87
CA SER A 55 3.27 -19.42 -21.27
C SER A 55 2.64 -18.69 -20.09
N MET A 56 1.89 -19.40 -19.25
CA MET A 56 1.33 -18.86 -18.02
C MET A 56 2.42 -18.45 -17.03
N GLY A 57 3.53 -19.20 -16.94
CA GLY A 57 4.68 -18.84 -16.12
C GLY A 57 5.27 -17.48 -16.51
N PHE A 58 5.49 -17.25 -17.81
CA PHE A 58 5.93 -15.95 -18.31
C PHE A 58 4.93 -14.83 -17.98
N LEU A 59 3.63 -15.01 -18.25
CA LEU A 59 2.61 -14.00 -17.94
C LEU A 59 2.55 -13.67 -16.46
N HIS A 60 2.55 -14.70 -15.60
CA HIS A 60 2.49 -14.50 -14.17
C HIS A 60 3.67 -13.66 -13.67
N ASN A 61 4.89 -13.94 -14.17
CA ASN A 61 6.08 -13.20 -13.77
C ASN A 61 6.04 -11.74 -14.22
N VAL A 62 5.69 -11.46 -15.48
CA VAL A 62 5.65 -10.07 -15.97
C VAL A 62 4.57 -9.24 -15.28
N LEU A 63 3.44 -9.85 -14.90
CA LEU A 63 2.38 -9.18 -14.13
C LEU A 63 2.79 -8.96 -12.67
N ARG A 64 3.41 -9.97 -12.05
CA ARG A 64 3.88 -9.91 -10.65
C ARG A 64 4.95 -8.85 -10.45
N LEU A 65 5.91 -8.75 -11.37
CA LEU A 65 7.03 -7.80 -11.26
C LEU A 65 6.69 -6.41 -11.83
N TYR A 66 5.74 -6.30 -12.76
CA TYR A 66 5.31 -5.02 -13.32
C TYR A 66 3.83 -5.03 -13.71
N ASN A 67 2.96 -4.54 -12.81
CA ASN A 67 1.51 -4.68 -12.92
C ASN A 67 0.88 -3.93 -14.11
N ASP A 68 1.52 -2.89 -14.65
CA ASP A 68 0.98 -2.16 -15.81
C ASP A 68 0.88 -3.07 -17.06
N ASN A 69 1.61 -4.19 -17.09
CA ASN A 69 1.43 -5.26 -18.07
C ASN A 69 -0.01 -5.79 -18.16
N ARG A 70 -0.85 -5.61 -17.12
CA ARG A 70 -2.27 -5.98 -17.15
C ARG A 70 -3.00 -5.33 -18.34
N VAL A 71 -2.64 -4.11 -18.72
CA VAL A 71 -3.28 -3.40 -19.85
C VAL A 71 -3.10 -4.18 -21.15
N LEU A 72 -1.91 -4.73 -21.38
CA LEU A 72 -1.61 -5.52 -22.57
C LEU A 72 -2.27 -6.90 -22.54
N VAL A 73 -2.30 -7.54 -21.37
CA VAL A 73 -2.97 -8.82 -21.18
C VAL A 73 -4.48 -8.70 -21.38
N ARG A 74 -5.10 -7.59 -20.96
CA ARG A 74 -6.55 -7.36 -21.11
C ARG A 74 -7.00 -7.13 -22.56
N LYS A 75 -6.11 -6.66 -23.45
CA LYS A 75 -6.45 -6.46 -24.87
C LYS A 75 -6.99 -7.73 -25.53
N ASN A 76 -7.78 -7.55 -26.58
CA ASN A 76 -8.25 -8.64 -27.45
C ASN A 76 -8.92 -9.79 -26.67
N ASN A 77 -9.79 -9.46 -25.71
CA ASN A 77 -10.49 -10.40 -24.84
C ASN A 77 -9.57 -11.35 -24.06
N GLY A 78 -8.40 -10.85 -23.63
CA GLY A 78 -7.39 -11.68 -22.98
C GLY A 78 -7.84 -12.30 -21.66
N ILE A 79 -8.70 -11.61 -20.89
CA ILE A 79 -9.30 -12.17 -19.67
C ILE A 79 -10.05 -13.46 -19.98
N GLN A 80 -10.93 -13.46 -20.98
CA GLN A 80 -11.72 -14.63 -21.37
C GLN A 80 -10.84 -15.77 -21.90
N LYS A 81 -9.77 -15.44 -22.63
CA LYS A 81 -8.79 -16.41 -23.14
C LYS A 81 -8.04 -17.14 -22.03
N ILE A 82 -7.84 -16.49 -20.88
CA ILE A 82 -7.22 -17.11 -19.70
C ILE A 82 -8.29 -17.80 -18.83
N LEU A 83 -9.48 -17.21 -18.70
CA LEU A 83 -10.57 -17.74 -17.88
C LEU A 83 -11.01 -19.14 -18.30
N LYS A 84 -11.02 -19.46 -19.60
CA LYS A 84 -11.37 -20.81 -20.10
C LYS A 84 -10.56 -21.93 -19.42
N TYR A 85 -9.31 -21.67 -18.99
CA TYR A 85 -8.47 -22.67 -18.33
C TYR A 85 -8.94 -23.04 -16.92
N HIS A 86 -9.91 -22.32 -16.36
CA HIS A 86 -10.62 -22.72 -15.15
C HIS A 86 -11.31 -24.10 -15.29
N GLU A 87 -11.68 -24.48 -16.52
CA GLU A 87 -12.31 -25.77 -16.83
C GLU A 87 -11.31 -26.94 -16.88
N SER A 88 -10.00 -26.69 -16.84
CA SER A 88 -8.97 -27.72 -16.98
C SER A 88 -8.99 -28.73 -15.83
N SER A 89 -8.96 -30.04 -16.09
CA SER A 89 -8.84 -31.05 -15.03
C SER A 89 -7.54 -30.95 -14.20
N TYR A 90 -6.53 -30.20 -14.67
CA TYR A 90 -5.22 -30.10 -14.05
C TYR A 90 -5.11 -28.88 -13.12
N LEU A 91 -5.01 -29.15 -11.81
CA LEU A 91 -4.98 -28.11 -10.76
C LEU A 91 -3.87 -27.07 -10.96
N ILE A 92 -2.70 -27.45 -11.47
CA ILE A 92 -1.60 -26.51 -11.72
C ILE A 92 -1.94 -25.47 -12.80
N ILE A 93 -2.72 -25.87 -13.81
CA ILE A 93 -3.18 -24.97 -14.87
C ILE A 93 -4.27 -24.06 -14.33
N LYS A 94 -5.25 -24.61 -13.58
CA LYS A 94 -6.27 -23.81 -12.89
C LYS A 94 -5.63 -22.77 -11.97
N ALA A 95 -4.69 -23.19 -11.12
CA ALA A 95 -4.01 -22.32 -10.17
C ALA A 95 -3.27 -21.18 -10.87
N LYS A 96 -2.46 -21.47 -11.90
CA LYS A 96 -1.77 -20.43 -12.67
C LYS A 96 -2.76 -19.48 -13.36
N ALA A 97 -3.84 -19.98 -13.94
CA ALA A 97 -4.87 -19.15 -14.54
C ALA A 97 -5.51 -18.20 -13.51
N MET A 98 -5.92 -18.72 -12.35
CA MET A 98 -6.51 -17.89 -11.27
C MET A 98 -5.52 -16.86 -10.72
N LEU A 99 -4.24 -17.24 -10.55
CA LEU A 99 -3.19 -16.32 -10.12
C LEU A 99 -2.98 -15.18 -11.13
N ILE A 100 -2.92 -15.48 -12.42
CA ILE A 100 -2.82 -14.46 -13.47
C ILE A 100 -4.05 -13.55 -13.48
N LEU A 101 -5.25 -14.14 -13.42
CA LEU A 101 -6.49 -13.39 -13.38
C LEU A 101 -6.53 -12.44 -12.18
N ALA A 102 -6.03 -12.85 -11.01
CA ALA A 102 -5.97 -11.99 -9.82
C ALA A 102 -5.16 -10.69 -10.01
N TYR A 103 -4.24 -10.64 -10.97
CA TYR A 103 -3.52 -9.41 -11.34
C TYR A 103 -4.21 -8.60 -12.44
N CYS A 104 -5.10 -9.22 -13.22
CA CYS A 104 -5.65 -8.61 -14.43
C CYS A 104 -7.09 -8.16 -14.30
N ILE A 105 -7.92 -8.88 -13.55
CA ILE A 105 -9.35 -8.62 -13.45
C ILE A 105 -9.61 -7.28 -12.76
N ASP A 106 -10.71 -6.63 -13.13
CA ASP A 106 -11.18 -5.43 -12.44
C ASP A 106 -12.08 -5.77 -11.26
N ASP A 107 -12.50 -4.73 -10.52
CA ASP A 107 -13.35 -4.87 -9.35
C ASP A 107 -14.71 -5.53 -9.63
N GLU A 108 -15.27 -5.35 -10.83
CA GLU A 108 -16.57 -5.96 -11.20
C GLU A 108 -16.37 -7.44 -11.56
N GLU A 109 -15.32 -7.75 -12.30
CA GLU A 109 -14.93 -9.12 -12.65
C GLU A 109 -14.50 -9.93 -11.41
N ASN A 110 -13.82 -9.30 -10.45
CA ASN A 110 -13.36 -9.94 -9.21
C ASN A 110 -14.51 -10.40 -8.28
N GLU A 111 -15.66 -9.73 -8.34
CA GLU A 111 -16.86 -10.17 -7.63
C GLU A 111 -17.52 -11.38 -8.30
N LYS A 112 -17.38 -11.53 -9.63
CA LYS A 112 -18.00 -12.61 -10.41
C LYS A 112 -17.12 -13.85 -10.52
N ILE A 113 -15.80 -13.67 -10.59
CA ILE A 113 -14.83 -14.75 -10.77
C ILE A 113 -14.50 -15.36 -9.40
N MET A 114 -15.26 -16.39 -9.03
CA MET A 114 -15.01 -17.13 -7.81
C MET A 114 -13.84 -18.10 -7.96
N THR A 115 -12.88 -18.02 -7.04
CA THR A 115 -11.86 -19.06 -6.91
C THR A 115 -12.45 -20.25 -6.17
N GLY A 116 -12.41 -21.42 -6.81
CA GLY A 116 -12.84 -22.68 -6.19
C GLY A 116 -11.96 -23.06 -5.00
N ALA A 117 -12.56 -23.57 -3.92
CA ALA A 117 -11.83 -23.95 -2.70
C ALA A 117 -10.68 -24.95 -2.99
N GLY A 118 -10.90 -25.91 -3.90
CA GLY A 118 -9.86 -26.86 -4.30
C GLY A 118 -8.63 -26.22 -4.96
N VAL A 119 -8.80 -25.10 -5.68
CA VAL A 119 -7.67 -24.36 -6.26
C VAL A 119 -6.88 -23.64 -5.17
N ILE A 120 -7.55 -23.05 -4.17
CA ILE A 120 -6.89 -22.41 -3.03
C ILE A 120 -6.12 -23.43 -2.20
N VAL A 121 -6.72 -24.59 -1.91
CA VAL A 121 -6.03 -25.70 -1.23
C VAL A 121 -4.80 -26.15 -2.00
N PHE A 122 -4.89 -26.25 -3.33
CA PHE A 122 -3.72 -26.58 -4.15
C PHE A 122 -2.64 -25.49 -4.10
N ILE A 123 -2.99 -24.20 -4.17
CA ILE A 123 -2.03 -23.10 -4.01
C ILE A 123 -1.36 -23.15 -2.62
N MET A 124 -2.10 -23.53 -1.57
CA MET A 124 -1.54 -23.76 -0.23
C MET A 124 -0.55 -24.94 -0.19
N GLN A 125 -0.78 -26.00 -0.97
CA GLN A 125 0.19 -27.08 -1.14
C GLN A 125 1.47 -26.59 -1.83
N LEU A 126 1.34 -25.69 -2.83
CA LEU A 126 2.51 -25.06 -3.46
C LEU A 126 3.34 -24.27 -2.45
N LEU A 127 2.68 -23.49 -1.58
CA LEU A 127 3.33 -22.73 -0.52
C LEU A 127 4.05 -23.64 0.47
N THR A 128 3.37 -24.69 0.95
CA THR A 128 3.96 -25.64 1.91
C THR A 128 5.20 -26.32 1.33
N SER A 129 5.09 -26.83 0.10
CA SER A 129 6.20 -27.42 -0.65
C SER A 129 7.37 -26.45 -0.89
N ALA A 130 7.10 -25.16 -1.01
CA ALA A 130 8.14 -24.14 -1.12
C ALA A 130 8.82 -23.88 0.23
N LEU A 131 8.05 -23.77 1.31
CA LEU A 131 8.55 -23.54 2.68
C LEU A 131 9.32 -24.72 3.28
N ASP A 132 9.19 -25.92 2.73
CA ASP A 132 9.96 -27.10 3.12
C ASP A 132 11.37 -27.15 2.48
N SER A 133 11.59 -26.33 1.45
CA SER A 133 12.88 -26.20 0.77
C SER A 133 13.73 -25.12 1.44
N PRO A 134 15.06 -25.32 1.60
CA PRO A 134 15.94 -24.30 2.19
C PRO A 134 16.04 -23.02 1.35
N THR A 135 15.73 -23.08 0.05
CA THR A 135 15.70 -21.90 -0.84
C THR A 135 14.32 -21.24 -0.90
N HIS A 136 13.39 -21.67 -0.04
CA HIS A 136 11.98 -21.27 -0.04
C HIS A 136 11.31 -21.38 -1.43
N THR A 137 11.79 -22.33 -2.25
CA THR A 137 11.36 -22.58 -3.61
C THR A 137 11.12 -24.07 -3.81
N SER A 138 9.91 -24.41 -4.24
CA SER A 138 9.48 -25.79 -4.45
C SER A 138 10.22 -26.41 -5.64
N LYS A 139 10.87 -27.55 -5.40
CA LYS A 139 11.52 -28.35 -6.46
C LYS A 139 10.52 -28.92 -7.49
N ASN A 140 9.34 -29.34 -7.03
CA ASN A 140 8.36 -30.02 -7.88
C ASN A 140 7.54 -29.07 -8.77
N TYR A 141 7.21 -27.89 -8.25
CA TYR A 141 6.29 -26.97 -8.92
C TYR A 141 6.96 -25.73 -9.52
N SER A 142 8.23 -25.47 -9.17
CA SER A 142 8.97 -24.25 -9.53
C SER A 142 8.26 -22.99 -9.02
N PHE A 143 7.66 -23.08 -7.83
CA PHE A 143 7.04 -21.94 -7.16
C PHE A 143 7.85 -21.50 -5.93
N SER A 144 8.03 -20.20 -5.74
CA SER A 144 8.61 -19.66 -4.49
C SER A 144 7.54 -19.36 -3.44
N ALA A 145 7.92 -19.38 -2.16
CA ALA A 145 7.02 -19.00 -1.07
C ALA A 145 6.57 -17.54 -1.23
N LEU A 146 7.50 -16.65 -1.57
CA LEU A 146 7.26 -15.24 -1.85
C LEU A 146 6.19 -15.05 -2.92
N GLU A 147 6.36 -15.64 -4.11
CA GLU A 147 5.41 -15.41 -5.20
C GLU A 147 4.04 -16.06 -4.93
N THR A 148 4.03 -17.19 -4.20
CA THR A 148 2.78 -17.88 -3.86
C THR A 148 1.94 -17.02 -2.91
N VAL A 149 2.57 -16.41 -1.89
CA VAL A 149 1.88 -15.50 -0.98
C VAL A 149 1.49 -14.19 -1.66
N MET A 150 2.31 -13.64 -2.57
CA MET A 150 1.89 -12.49 -3.39
C MET A 150 0.60 -12.78 -4.17
N GLY A 151 0.52 -13.97 -4.77
CA GLY A 151 -0.66 -14.43 -5.48
C GLY A 151 -1.89 -14.60 -4.58
N LEU A 152 -1.73 -15.24 -3.42
CA LEU A 152 -2.79 -15.39 -2.42
C LEU A 152 -3.26 -14.03 -1.89
N ASN A 153 -2.34 -13.08 -1.67
CA ASN A 153 -2.66 -11.72 -1.27
C ASN A 153 -3.51 -10.98 -2.32
N LYS A 154 -3.25 -11.21 -3.62
CA LYS A 154 -4.09 -10.67 -4.69
C LYS A 154 -5.46 -11.33 -4.77
N LEU A 155 -5.53 -12.65 -4.64
CA LEU A 155 -6.79 -13.38 -4.57
C LEU A 155 -7.65 -12.94 -3.37
N ALA A 156 -7.00 -12.57 -2.27
CA ALA A 156 -7.64 -12.06 -1.06
C ALA A 156 -8.22 -10.65 -1.21
N SER A 157 -8.14 -9.99 -2.38
CA SER A 157 -8.94 -8.79 -2.66
C SER A 157 -10.45 -9.09 -2.67
N ASN A 158 -10.85 -10.33 -2.97
CA ASN A 158 -12.22 -10.81 -2.83
C ASN A 158 -12.45 -11.35 -1.40
N ASP A 159 -13.52 -10.90 -0.74
CA ASP A 159 -13.80 -11.23 0.66
C ASP A 159 -14.09 -12.73 0.89
N ASP A 160 -14.77 -13.42 -0.05
CA ASP A 160 -14.99 -14.88 0.03
C ASP A 160 -13.67 -15.66 -0.06
N ASN A 161 -12.74 -15.18 -0.88
CA ASN A 161 -11.42 -15.79 -0.98
C ASN A 161 -10.64 -15.64 0.33
N LYS A 162 -10.83 -14.54 1.09
CA LYS A 162 -10.19 -14.39 2.42
C LYS A 162 -10.60 -15.51 3.37
N LEU A 163 -11.89 -15.87 3.40
CA LEU A 163 -12.41 -16.98 4.20
C LEU A 163 -11.81 -18.32 3.76
N LYS A 164 -11.85 -18.60 2.45
CA LYS A 164 -11.31 -19.84 1.89
C LYS A 164 -9.81 -19.99 2.13
N ILE A 165 -9.05 -18.90 2.05
CA ILE A 165 -7.60 -18.88 2.30
C ILE A 165 -7.29 -19.18 3.77
N VAL A 166 -8.03 -18.59 4.71
CA VAL A 166 -7.86 -18.90 6.15
C VAL A 166 -8.31 -20.33 6.46
N GLY A 167 -9.45 -20.76 5.91
CA GLY A 167 -9.95 -22.12 6.05
C GLY A 167 -9.03 -23.20 5.46
N ALA A 168 -8.24 -22.85 4.43
CA ALA A 168 -7.21 -23.72 3.87
C ALA A 168 -5.92 -23.78 4.71
N GLY A 169 -5.83 -23.03 5.81
CA GLY A 169 -4.72 -23.13 6.77
C GLY A 169 -3.51 -22.27 6.43
N ILE A 170 -3.68 -21.06 5.89
CA ILE A 170 -2.55 -20.17 5.58
C ILE A 170 -1.80 -19.62 6.80
N LEU A 171 -2.48 -19.45 7.94
CA LEU A 171 -1.95 -18.67 9.07
C LEU A 171 -0.67 -19.27 9.69
N PRO A 172 -0.53 -20.59 9.88
CA PRO A 172 0.73 -21.19 10.32
C PRO A 172 1.89 -20.96 9.33
N SER A 173 1.62 -21.01 8.02
CA SER A 173 2.62 -20.73 6.99
C SER A 173 3.08 -19.28 7.01
N LEU A 174 2.15 -18.33 7.20
CA LEU A 174 2.51 -16.92 7.40
C LEU A 174 3.33 -16.73 8.67
N HIS A 175 2.94 -17.37 9.79
CA HIS A 175 3.72 -17.32 11.02
C HIS A 175 5.16 -17.82 10.82
N LYS A 176 5.34 -18.92 10.08
CA LYS A 176 6.67 -19.45 9.72
C LYS A 176 7.49 -18.43 8.94
N MET A 177 6.89 -17.77 7.93
CA MET A 177 7.56 -16.77 7.09
C MET A 177 8.00 -15.50 7.84
N LEU A 178 7.44 -15.24 9.02
CA LEU A 178 7.90 -14.16 9.90
C LEU A 178 9.13 -14.58 10.74
N GLY A 179 9.68 -15.78 10.50
CA GLY A 179 10.91 -16.33 11.06
C GLY A 179 12.15 -15.49 10.79
N ASN A 180 13.20 -15.66 11.59
CA ASN A 180 14.48 -14.97 11.37
C ASN A 180 15.19 -15.46 10.10
N ASP A 181 14.91 -16.70 9.68
CA ASP A 181 15.50 -17.35 8.50
C ASP A 181 14.93 -16.83 7.17
N PHE A 182 13.95 -15.93 7.22
CA PHE A 182 13.27 -15.38 6.04
C PHE A 182 13.77 -13.99 5.70
N SER A 183 13.83 -13.70 4.39
CA SER A 183 14.22 -12.39 3.88
C SER A 183 13.20 -11.31 4.24
N THR A 184 13.62 -10.04 4.26
CA THR A 184 12.74 -8.89 4.50
C THR A 184 11.56 -8.87 3.52
N ASN A 185 11.79 -9.22 2.25
CA ASN A 185 10.74 -9.27 1.23
C ASN A 185 9.69 -10.35 1.54
N GLU A 186 10.11 -11.53 2.00
CA GLU A 186 9.19 -12.60 2.39
C GLU A 186 8.37 -12.22 3.62
N LYS A 187 9.02 -11.61 4.62
CA LYS A 187 8.33 -11.08 5.80
C LYS A 187 7.30 -10.02 5.42
N SER A 188 7.68 -9.06 4.57
CA SER A 188 6.78 -7.99 4.14
C SER A 188 5.56 -8.54 3.40
N VAL A 189 5.75 -9.46 2.45
CA VAL A 189 4.64 -10.09 1.71
C VAL A 189 3.74 -10.90 2.64
N ALA A 190 4.31 -11.63 3.62
CA ALA A 190 3.54 -12.37 4.60
C ALA A 190 2.69 -11.45 5.49
N LEU A 191 3.26 -10.33 5.95
CA LEU A 191 2.53 -9.33 6.74
C LEU A 191 1.44 -8.62 5.92
N GLN A 192 1.71 -8.26 4.66
CA GLN A 192 0.71 -7.68 3.78
C GLN A 192 -0.48 -8.64 3.58
N CYS A 193 -0.20 -9.92 3.35
CA CYS A 193 -1.24 -10.94 3.24
C CYS A 193 -2.04 -11.07 4.55
N LEU A 194 -1.36 -11.12 5.71
CA LEU A 194 -2.01 -11.20 7.01
C LEU A 194 -2.88 -9.97 7.29
N TRP A 195 -2.40 -8.78 6.96
CA TRP A 195 -3.17 -7.53 7.07
C TRP A 195 -4.44 -7.60 6.21
N ARG A 196 -4.32 -8.01 4.95
CA ARG A 196 -5.47 -8.14 4.05
C ARG A 196 -6.51 -9.15 4.56
N LEU A 197 -6.07 -10.27 5.10
CA LEU A 197 -6.96 -11.28 5.68
C LEU A 197 -7.67 -10.78 6.94
N SER A 198 -7.05 -9.89 7.72
CA SER A 198 -7.60 -9.34 8.96
C SER A 198 -8.80 -8.39 8.79
N PHE A 199 -9.05 -7.90 7.58
CA PHE A 199 -10.25 -7.09 7.29
C PHE A 199 -11.55 -7.90 7.38
N HIS A 200 -11.51 -9.22 7.18
CA HIS A 200 -12.72 -10.04 7.28
C HIS A 200 -13.02 -10.36 8.74
N LYS A 201 -14.24 -10.06 9.21
CA LYS A 201 -14.65 -10.23 10.62
C LYS A 201 -14.41 -11.65 11.14
N GLU A 202 -14.78 -12.66 10.34
CA GLU A 202 -14.63 -14.08 10.73
C GLU A 202 -13.17 -14.55 10.77
N ASN A 203 -12.24 -13.84 10.14
CA ASN A 203 -10.82 -14.20 10.15
C ASN A 203 -10.10 -13.70 11.41
N LYS A 204 -10.65 -12.70 12.11
CA LYS A 204 -9.98 -12.09 13.27
C LYS A 204 -9.74 -13.10 14.40
N GLU A 205 -10.76 -13.90 14.74
CA GLU A 205 -10.66 -14.93 15.78
C GLU A 205 -9.63 -16.03 15.43
N PRO A 206 -9.66 -16.64 14.24
CA PRO A 206 -8.60 -17.54 13.78
C PRO A 206 -7.20 -16.93 13.87
N ILE A 207 -7.03 -15.66 13.48
CA ILE A 207 -5.73 -14.97 13.54
C ILE A 207 -5.24 -14.84 14.99
N ARG A 208 -6.11 -14.43 15.93
CA ARG A 208 -5.77 -14.32 17.36
C ARG A 208 -5.42 -15.66 17.99
N LYS A 209 -6.05 -16.75 17.54
CA LYS A 209 -5.81 -18.11 18.06
C LYS A 209 -4.46 -18.71 17.67
N VAL A 210 -3.77 -18.18 16.65
CA VAL A 210 -2.45 -18.67 16.27
C VAL A 210 -1.42 -18.24 17.32
N LYS A 211 -0.95 -19.22 18.09
CA LYS A 211 0.02 -19.01 19.17
C LYS A 211 1.28 -18.30 18.68
N GLY A 212 1.63 -17.18 19.32
CA GLY A 212 2.85 -16.42 19.05
C GLY A 212 2.82 -15.57 17.77
N LEU A 213 1.73 -15.58 16.99
CA LEU A 213 1.64 -14.78 15.77
C LEU A 213 1.65 -13.28 16.07
N LEU A 214 0.78 -12.82 16.98
CA LEU A 214 0.71 -11.42 17.37
C LEU A 214 1.98 -10.95 18.09
N ASP A 215 2.55 -11.80 18.94
CA ASP A 215 3.83 -11.50 19.61
C ASP A 215 4.96 -11.28 18.62
N ARG A 216 4.92 -11.97 17.47
CA ARG A 216 5.92 -11.83 16.41
C ARG A 216 5.67 -10.58 15.57
N VAL A 217 4.40 -10.26 15.28
CA VAL A 217 4.00 -9.01 14.62
C VAL A 217 4.41 -7.79 15.46
N ASN A 218 4.14 -7.80 16.76
CA ASN A 218 4.54 -6.72 17.68
C ASN A 218 6.06 -6.60 17.79
N ARG A 219 6.78 -7.72 17.88
CA ARG A 219 8.26 -7.69 17.87
C ARG A 219 8.84 -7.07 16.60
N LEU A 220 8.28 -7.40 15.44
CA LEU A 220 8.73 -6.80 14.17
C LEU A 220 8.36 -5.32 14.06
N LYS A 221 7.23 -4.92 14.65
CA LYS A 221 6.82 -3.51 14.71
C LYS A 221 7.77 -2.67 15.56
N ASP A 222 8.18 -3.19 16.72
CA ASP A 222 8.99 -2.45 17.69
C ASP A 222 10.51 -2.55 17.43
N ASP A 223 10.92 -3.35 16.44
CA ASP A 223 12.33 -3.52 16.06
C ASP A 223 12.87 -2.25 15.36
N PRO A 224 13.89 -1.56 15.90
CA PRO A 224 14.49 -0.38 15.28
C PRO A 224 15.10 -0.66 13.91
N GLY A 225 15.43 -1.91 13.59
CA GLY A 225 15.97 -2.33 12.30
C GLY A 225 14.90 -2.55 11.22
N SER A 226 13.62 -2.49 11.57
CA SER A 226 12.53 -2.73 10.62
C SER A 226 12.24 -1.51 9.75
N ASP A 227 12.19 -1.74 8.44
CA ASP A 227 11.79 -0.73 7.47
C ASP A 227 10.27 -0.51 7.46
N GLN A 228 9.84 0.49 6.69
CA GLN A 228 8.42 0.84 6.59
C GLN A 228 7.56 -0.25 5.93
N THR A 229 8.16 -1.13 5.14
CA THR A 229 7.48 -2.24 4.46
C THR A 229 7.10 -3.37 5.42
N ILE A 230 7.70 -3.38 6.62
CA ILE A 230 7.38 -4.28 7.73
C ILE A 230 6.47 -3.57 8.74
N VAL A 231 6.87 -2.39 9.20
CA VAL A 231 6.17 -1.67 10.28
C VAL A 231 4.73 -1.33 9.88
N ARG A 232 4.49 -0.87 8.65
CA ARG A 232 3.15 -0.44 8.20
C ARG A 232 2.14 -1.60 8.20
N PRO A 233 2.41 -2.76 7.58
CA PRO A 233 1.54 -3.93 7.70
C PRO A 233 1.34 -4.40 9.15
N CYS A 234 2.40 -4.42 9.98
CA CYS A 234 2.29 -4.84 11.38
C CYS A 234 1.31 -3.97 12.16
N ASP A 235 1.45 -2.65 12.05
CA ASP A 235 0.53 -1.71 12.66
C ASP A 235 -0.91 -1.95 12.18
N GLY A 236 -1.11 -2.22 10.88
CA GLY A 236 -2.43 -2.42 10.29
C GLY A 236 -3.12 -3.69 10.80
N ILE A 237 -2.36 -4.76 10.97
CA ILE A 237 -2.83 -6.01 11.59
C ILE A 237 -3.28 -5.75 13.02
N VAL A 238 -2.41 -5.11 13.82
CA VAL A 238 -2.70 -4.81 15.23
C VAL A 238 -3.96 -3.94 15.32
N PHE A 239 -4.04 -2.89 14.52
CA PHE A 239 -5.20 -1.99 14.47
C PHE A 239 -6.51 -2.72 14.13
N ASN A 240 -6.50 -3.58 13.12
CA ASN A 240 -7.69 -4.34 12.71
C ASN A 240 -8.16 -5.33 13.80
N LEU A 241 -7.23 -5.83 14.61
CA LEU A 241 -7.47 -6.82 15.65
C LEU A 241 -7.71 -6.22 17.05
N GLU A 242 -7.27 -5.00 17.34
CA GLU A 242 -7.40 -4.41 18.68
C GLU A 242 -8.76 -3.77 18.96
N GLU A 243 -9.66 -3.68 17.97
CA GLU A 243 -11.04 -3.14 18.09
C GLU A 243 -11.19 -2.11 19.22
N LYS A 244 -10.52 -0.95 19.09
CA LYS A 244 -10.64 0.10 20.09
C LYS A 244 -12.12 0.43 20.30
N PRO A 245 -12.65 0.36 21.54
CA PRO A 245 -14.02 0.76 21.81
C PRO A 245 -14.20 2.22 21.41
N ARG A 246 -15.42 2.54 20.99
CA ARG A 246 -15.89 3.89 20.66
C ARG A 246 -15.78 4.73 21.95
N ASN A 247 -14.61 5.30 22.24
CA ASN A 247 -14.39 6.10 23.43
C ASN A 247 -15.33 7.31 23.36
N LYS A 248 -16.38 7.28 24.20
CA LYS A 248 -17.34 8.37 24.40
C LYS A 248 -16.79 9.50 25.29
N GLU A 249 -15.50 9.50 25.64
CA GLU A 249 -14.92 10.52 26.48
C GLU A 249 -13.81 11.27 25.76
N THR A 250 -14.19 12.29 24.98
CA THR A 250 -13.32 13.44 24.72
C THR A 250 -13.20 14.24 26.01
N THR A 251 -12.29 13.83 26.89
CA THR A 251 -11.82 14.68 27.98
C THR A 251 -11.06 15.88 27.39
N GLY A 252 -11.76 17.01 27.25
CA GLY A 252 -11.29 18.37 27.54
C GLY A 252 -9.88 18.80 27.13
N LYS A 253 -9.30 18.30 26.03
CA LYS A 253 -8.16 18.97 25.37
C LYS A 253 -8.73 19.98 24.39
N ALA A 254 -8.28 21.24 24.52
CA ALA A 254 -8.68 22.36 23.66
C ALA A 254 -8.77 21.91 22.20
N GLN A 255 -9.96 22.07 21.60
CA GLN A 255 -10.19 21.76 20.19
C GLN A 255 -9.21 22.58 19.36
N SER A 256 -8.12 21.96 18.91
CA SER A 256 -7.37 22.49 17.79
C SER A 256 -8.32 22.56 16.61
N ALA A 257 -8.26 23.63 15.82
CA ALA A 257 -9.07 23.76 14.61
C ALA A 257 -8.91 22.49 13.75
N GLY A 258 -9.98 21.69 13.66
CA GLY A 258 -9.94 20.40 13.00
C GLY A 258 -9.61 20.57 11.52
N HIS A 259 -8.90 19.59 10.96
CA HIS A 259 -8.39 19.64 9.59
C HIS A 259 -9.28 18.80 8.64
N ILE A 260 -9.11 18.99 7.34
CA ILE A 260 -9.64 18.10 6.31
C ILE A 260 -8.57 17.04 6.06
N MET A 261 -8.87 15.78 6.35
CA MET A 261 -8.01 14.67 5.96
C MET A 261 -8.41 14.24 4.54
N ILE A 262 -7.46 14.09 3.63
CA ILE A 262 -7.71 13.48 2.32
C ILE A 262 -7.06 12.10 2.30
N SER A 263 -7.89 11.07 2.23
CA SER A 263 -7.47 9.68 2.02
C SER A 263 -7.47 9.42 0.52
N TYR A 264 -6.31 9.06 -0.04
CA TYR A 264 -6.11 8.86 -1.47
C TYR A 264 -5.05 7.79 -1.77
N GLN A 265 -5.00 7.33 -3.01
CA GLN A 265 -3.93 6.46 -3.49
C GLN A 265 -2.87 7.29 -4.24
N TRP A 266 -1.60 6.91 -4.11
CA TRP A 266 -0.47 7.69 -4.61
C TRP A 266 -0.45 7.90 -6.13
N ASP A 267 -1.18 7.11 -6.92
CA ASP A 267 -1.27 7.27 -8.36
C ASP A 267 -2.00 8.55 -8.79
N VAL A 268 -2.84 9.12 -7.91
CA VAL A 268 -3.56 10.38 -8.14
C VAL A 268 -2.98 11.53 -7.31
N GLN A 269 -1.74 11.41 -6.85
CA GLN A 269 -1.11 12.38 -5.94
C GLN A 269 -1.09 13.80 -6.50
N ASP A 270 -0.79 13.97 -7.79
CA ASP A 270 -0.71 15.29 -8.42
C ASP A 270 -2.04 16.05 -8.31
N THR A 271 -3.14 15.39 -8.66
CA THR A 271 -4.51 15.96 -8.54
C THR A 271 -4.87 16.27 -7.08
N ILE A 272 -4.43 15.45 -6.12
CA ILE A 272 -4.70 15.67 -4.70
C ILE A 272 -3.88 16.84 -4.14
N LEU A 273 -2.66 17.06 -4.62
CA LEU A 273 -1.86 18.23 -4.26
C LEU A 273 -2.48 19.53 -4.80
N GLU A 274 -3.04 19.50 -5.99
CA GLU A 274 -3.82 20.62 -6.53
C GLU A 274 -5.07 20.90 -5.68
N LEU A 275 -5.83 19.86 -5.33
CA LEU A 275 -7.00 19.97 -4.45
C LEU A 275 -6.63 20.53 -3.07
N ARG A 276 -5.48 20.11 -2.52
CA ARG A 276 -4.95 20.63 -1.26
C ARG A 276 -4.71 22.13 -1.35
N THR A 277 -3.97 22.58 -2.37
CA THR A 277 -3.66 24.00 -2.58
C THR A 277 -4.94 24.83 -2.63
N GLN A 278 -5.93 24.38 -3.40
CA GLN A 278 -7.20 25.07 -3.52
C GLN A 278 -7.99 25.12 -2.21
N LEU A 279 -8.00 24.04 -1.42
CA LEU A 279 -8.65 24.04 -0.10
C LEU A 279 -7.93 24.96 0.90
N GLU A 280 -6.60 25.01 0.88
CA GLU A 280 -5.78 25.88 1.72
C GLU A 280 -5.98 27.36 1.36
N GLU A 281 -6.05 27.71 0.07
CA GLU A 281 -6.40 29.05 -0.42
C GLU A 281 -7.79 29.51 0.05
N ASN A 282 -8.71 28.56 0.24
CA ASN A 282 -10.05 28.81 0.77
C ASN A 282 -10.11 28.73 2.31
N GLY A 283 -8.96 28.77 3.00
CA GLY A 283 -8.87 28.88 4.45
C GLY A 283 -9.04 27.57 5.23
N HIS A 284 -9.03 26.42 4.56
CA HIS A 284 -9.08 25.12 5.22
C HIS A 284 -7.69 24.56 5.50
N LYS A 285 -7.49 24.03 6.70
CA LYS A 285 -6.30 23.24 7.01
C LYS A 285 -6.46 21.83 6.44
N VAL A 286 -5.57 21.42 5.55
CA VAL A 286 -5.60 20.08 4.93
C VAL A 286 -4.48 19.21 5.50
N TRP A 287 -4.76 17.93 5.67
CA TRP A 287 -3.79 16.90 6.05
C TRP A 287 -3.73 15.83 4.98
N LEU A 288 -2.51 15.49 4.55
CA LEU A 288 -2.19 14.42 3.61
C LEU A 288 -1.16 13.46 4.22
N ASP A 289 -1.16 12.22 3.75
CA ASP A 289 -0.14 11.20 4.07
C ASP A 289 1.31 11.66 3.82
N VAL A 290 1.52 12.65 2.94
CA VAL A 290 2.85 13.20 2.61
C VAL A 290 3.48 13.99 3.77
N ASP A 291 2.65 14.49 4.69
CA ASP A 291 3.07 15.50 5.66
C ASP A 291 3.75 14.91 6.92
N ARG A 292 3.64 13.60 7.17
CA ARG A 292 4.33 12.90 8.27
C ARG A 292 4.67 11.44 7.93
N MET A 293 5.84 11.21 7.33
CA MET A 293 6.39 9.85 7.12
C MET A 293 7.54 9.49 8.09
N GLU A 294 7.74 10.25 9.16
CA GLU A 294 8.66 9.87 10.25
C GLU A 294 7.84 9.39 11.47
N GLY A 295 7.90 8.09 11.79
CA GLY A 295 7.23 7.46 12.94
C GLY A 295 6.24 6.34 12.56
N SER A 296 5.45 5.85 13.53
CA SER A 296 4.39 4.86 13.27
C SER A 296 3.28 5.51 12.44
N ILE A 297 3.25 5.17 11.14
CA ILE A 297 2.30 5.69 10.15
C ILE A 297 0.87 5.57 10.65
N LEU A 298 0.51 4.48 11.32
CA LEU A 298 -0.87 4.27 11.77
C LEU A 298 -1.25 5.05 13.03
N SER A 299 -0.29 5.38 13.90
CA SER A 299 -0.55 6.36 14.97
C SER A 299 -0.84 7.74 14.37
N ALA A 300 -0.12 8.12 13.31
CA ALA A 300 -0.35 9.36 12.58
C ALA A 300 -1.65 9.32 11.75
N MET A 301 -1.98 8.20 11.10
CA MET A 301 -3.25 8.01 10.38
C MET A 301 -4.44 8.05 11.36
N ALA A 302 -4.32 7.40 12.53
CA ALA A 302 -5.36 7.43 13.55
C ALA A 302 -5.54 8.84 14.11
N GLU A 303 -4.44 9.53 14.44
CA GLU A 303 -4.46 10.93 14.87
C GLU A 303 -5.06 11.85 13.81
N ALA A 304 -4.78 11.62 12.52
CA ALA A 304 -5.34 12.36 11.41
C ALA A 304 -6.86 12.18 11.33
N VAL A 305 -7.35 10.94 11.27
CA VAL A 305 -8.79 10.66 11.22
C VAL A 305 -9.49 11.19 12.47
N GLU A 306 -8.92 11.02 13.67
CA GLU A 306 -9.49 11.46 14.95
C GLU A 306 -9.61 12.99 15.05
N ASN A 307 -8.60 13.73 14.59
CA ASN A 307 -8.60 15.19 14.61
C ASN A 307 -9.20 15.83 13.34
N ALA A 308 -9.60 15.03 12.37
CA ALA A 308 -10.27 15.52 11.17
C ALA A 308 -11.69 16.00 11.47
N SER A 309 -12.04 17.16 10.92
CA SER A 309 -13.42 17.67 10.85
C SER A 309 -14.21 16.94 9.76
N VAL A 310 -13.56 16.63 8.64
CA VAL A 310 -14.11 15.92 7.48
C VAL A 310 -13.01 15.03 6.90
N VAL A 311 -13.40 13.84 6.45
CA VAL A 311 -12.53 12.93 5.70
C VAL A 311 -12.98 12.90 4.25
N VAL A 312 -12.10 13.35 3.35
CA VAL A 312 -12.29 13.25 1.91
C VAL A 312 -11.76 11.91 1.44
N VAL A 313 -12.57 11.14 0.72
CA VAL A 313 -12.20 9.83 0.18
C VAL A 313 -12.07 9.94 -1.33
N ALA A 314 -10.83 9.90 -1.82
CA ALA A 314 -10.51 9.99 -3.24
C ALA A 314 -10.52 8.61 -3.90
N MET A 315 -11.63 8.29 -4.56
CA MET A 315 -11.96 6.95 -5.02
C MET A 315 -11.41 6.65 -6.41
N THR A 316 -10.68 5.53 -6.49
CA THR A 316 -10.23 4.83 -7.69
C THR A 316 -10.28 3.31 -7.46
N GLU A 317 -10.12 2.50 -8.49
CA GLU A 317 -9.96 1.04 -8.37
C GLU A 317 -8.74 0.72 -7.48
N ARG A 318 -7.64 1.46 -7.67
CA ARG A 318 -6.41 1.29 -6.88
C ARG A 318 -6.58 1.71 -5.42
N TYR A 319 -7.42 2.70 -5.14
CA TYR A 319 -7.80 3.08 -3.79
C TYR A 319 -8.53 1.94 -3.07
N LYS A 320 -9.54 1.34 -3.73
CA LYS A 320 -10.30 0.22 -3.16
C LYS A 320 -9.41 -0.99 -2.84
N ASN A 321 -8.37 -1.19 -3.65
CA ASN A 321 -7.41 -2.29 -3.51
C ASN A 321 -6.22 -1.98 -2.56
N SER A 322 -6.25 -0.85 -1.86
CA SER A 322 -5.20 -0.41 -0.93
C SER A 322 -5.60 -0.68 0.52
N ASP A 323 -4.83 -1.52 1.23
CA ASP A 323 -5.09 -1.83 2.65
C ASP A 323 -4.99 -0.59 3.56
N PRO A 324 -4.01 0.33 3.40
CA PRO A 324 -3.99 1.56 4.17
C PRO A 324 -5.26 2.41 3.99
N CYS A 325 -5.65 2.66 2.73
CA CYS A 325 -6.83 3.47 2.40
C CYS A 325 -8.11 2.84 2.96
N ARG A 326 -8.24 1.51 2.88
CA ARG A 326 -9.34 0.77 3.50
C ARG A 326 -9.36 0.96 5.01
N THR A 327 -8.20 0.89 5.67
CA THR A 327 -8.07 1.09 7.11
C THR A 327 -8.52 2.48 7.54
N GLU A 328 -8.09 3.52 6.82
CA GLU A 328 -8.47 4.93 7.07
C GLU A 328 -9.98 5.14 6.90
N SER A 329 -10.53 4.67 5.79
CA SER A 329 -11.96 4.80 5.49
C SER A 329 -12.82 4.05 6.51
N GLU A 330 -12.51 2.79 6.80
CA GLU A 330 -13.24 2.02 7.81
C GLU A 330 -13.11 2.67 9.20
N TYR A 331 -11.98 3.29 9.52
CA TYR A 331 -11.81 3.99 10.79
C TYR A 331 -12.63 5.28 10.86
N ALA A 332 -12.60 6.09 9.80
CA ALA A 332 -13.42 7.29 9.68
C ALA A 332 -14.91 6.97 9.83
N TYR A 333 -15.35 5.87 9.20
CA TYR A 333 -16.72 5.36 9.33
C TYR A 333 -17.06 4.96 10.78
N LYS A 334 -16.17 4.19 11.45
CA LYS A 334 -16.35 3.78 12.87
C LYS A 334 -16.46 4.98 13.81
N LEU A 335 -15.66 6.01 13.59
CA LEU A 335 -15.71 7.27 14.35
C LEU A 335 -16.88 8.18 13.94
N SER A 336 -17.70 7.76 12.97
CA SER A 336 -18.81 8.55 12.42
C SER A 336 -18.35 9.93 11.93
N LYS A 337 -17.14 9.99 11.38
CA LYS A 337 -16.60 11.21 10.78
C LYS A 337 -17.40 11.54 9.52
N PRO A 338 -17.68 12.83 9.25
CA PRO A 338 -18.28 13.22 7.99
C PRO A 338 -17.36 12.83 6.81
N ILE A 339 -17.87 12.01 5.90
CA ILE A 339 -17.13 11.57 4.70
C ILE A 339 -17.61 12.37 3.48
N VAL A 340 -16.67 12.83 2.65
CA VAL A 340 -16.93 13.44 1.34
C VAL A 340 -16.27 12.59 0.26
N PRO A 341 -17.05 11.81 -0.50
CA PRO A 341 -16.50 10.98 -1.56
C PRO A 341 -16.25 11.76 -2.85
N LEU A 342 -15.04 11.63 -3.40
CA LEU A 342 -14.61 12.18 -4.68
C LEU A 342 -14.26 11.04 -5.63
N LEU A 343 -14.74 11.08 -6.86
CA LEU A 343 -14.41 10.12 -7.90
C LEU A 343 -13.28 10.69 -8.76
N LEU A 344 -12.13 10.01 -8.78
CA LEU A 344 -10.94 10.45 -9.53
C LEU A 344 -10.65 9.55 -10.74
N GLU A 345 -11.39 8.45 -10.89
CA GLU A 345 -11.26 7.54 -12.03
C GLU A 345 -12.52 7.60 -12.92
N PRO A 346 -12.38 7.91 -14.23
CA PRO A 346 -13.53 8.03 -15.11
C PRO A 346 -14.31 6.71 -15.21
N LYS A 347 -15.64 6.79 -15.09
CA LYS A 347 -16.58 5.64 -15.19
C LYS A 347 -16.39 4.57 -14.10
N TYR A 348 -15.55 4.79 -13.09
CA TYR A 348 -15.43 3.87 -11.96
C TYR A 348 -16.70 3.93 -11.10
N LYS A 349 -17.15 2.76 -10.64
CA LYS A 349 -18.33 2.61 -9.79
C LYS A 349 -17.91 1.90 -8.50
N PRO A 350 -17.92 2.59 -7.35
CA PRO A 350 -17.60 1.95 -6.08
C PRO A 350 -18.55 0.79 -5.77
N ASN A 351 -18.01 -0.39 -5.50
CA ASN A 351 -18.73 -1.60 -5.09
C ASN A 351 -18.05 -2.27 -3.88
N GLY A 352 -18.54 -3.44 -3.45
CA GLY A 352 -18.06 -4.17 -2.28
C GLY A 352 -18.01 -3.33 -1.00
N TRP A 353 -16.88 -3.41 -0.28
CA TRP A 353 -16.68 -2.69 0.98
C TRP A 353 -16.75 -1.15 0.82
N LEU A 354 -16.23 -0.61 -0.29
CA LEU A 354 -16.22 0.83 -0.52
C LEU A 354 -17.63 1.33 -0.87
N GLY A 355 -18.37 0.60 -1.72
CA GLY A 355 -19.77 0.90 -2.01
C GLY A 355 -20.64 0.86 -0.75
N ALA A 356 -20.47 -0.16 0.10
CA ALA A 356 -21.18 -0.29 1.37
C ALA A 356 -20.87 0.86 2.35
N LEU A 357 -19.60 1.31 2.41
CA LEU A 357 -19.16 2.41 3.27
C LEU A 357 -19.79 3.75 2.86
N LEU A 358 -19.94 4.00 1.56
CA LEU A 358 -20.54 5.23 1.03
C LEU A 358 -22.06 5.25 1.16
N GLY A 359 -22.71 4.08 1.09
CA GLY A 359 -24.16 3.96 1.17
C GLY A 359 -24.87 4.80 0.11
N MET A 360 -25.74 5.73 0.56
CA MET A 360 -26.50 6.64 -0.32
C MET A 360 -25.80 8.00 -0.55
N GLN A 361 -24.53 8.15 -0.17
CA GLN A 361 -23.83 9.43 -0.31
C GLN A 361 -23.54 9.75 -1.79
N LEU A 362 -23.90 10.96 -2.20
CA LEU A 362 -23.54 11.47 -3.53
C LEU A 362 -22.06 11.84 -3.55
N TYR A 363 -21.32 11.28 -4.52
CA TYR A 363 -19.94 11.68 -4.79
C TYR A 363 -19.83 12.86 -5.76
N VAL A 364 -18.66 13.49 -5.83
CA VAL A 364 -18.34 14.48 -6.87
C VAL A 364 -17.31 13.87 -7.81
N ASP A 365 -17.60 13.89 -9.11
CA ASP A 365 -16.67 13.45 -10.14
C ASP A 365 -15.68 14.57 -10.47
N ILE A 366 -14.40 14.33 -10.19
CA ILE A 366 -13.26 15.19 -10.51
C ILE A 366 -12.22 14.46 -11.38
N SER A 367 -12.63 13.40 -12.06
CA SER A 367 -11.74 12.58 -12.91
C SER A 367 -11.32 13.24 -14.23
N HIS A 368 -11.87 14.41 -14.55
CA HIS A 368 -11.61 15.14 -15.80
C HIS A 368 -10.80 16.40 -15.51
N GLU A 369 -9.87 16.78 -16.41
CA GLU A 369 -8.96 17.92 -16.24
C GLU A 369 -9.68 19.24 -15.93
N ASP A 370 -10.89 19.47 -16.46
CA ASP A 370 -11.71 20.66 -16.21
C ASP A 370 -12.35 20.74 -14.80
N TRP A 371 -12.01 19.81 -13.89
CA TRP A 371 -12.67 19.70 -12.58
C TRP A 371 -12.49 20.96 -11.72
N MET A 372 -11.36 21.67 -11.87
CA MET A 372 -11.07 22.87 -11.08
C MET A 372 -12.12 23.96 -11.30
N GLU A 373 -12.47 24.29 -12.54
CA GLU A 373 -13.44 25.35 -12.81
C GLU A 373 -14.88 24.88 -12.58
N LYS A 374 -15.20 23.66 -13.02
CA LYS A 374 -16.60 23.21 -13.11
C LYS A 374 -17.10 22.49 -11.85
N LYS A 375 -16.20 21.88 -11.07
CA LYS A 375 -16.55 20.94 -10.00
C LYS A 375 -16.01 21.34 -8.64
N PHE A 376 -14.91 22.08 -8.55
CA PHE A 376 -14.37 22.56 -7.28
C PHE A 376 -15.41 23.32 -6.42
N PRO A 377 -16.27 24.21 -6.97
CA PRO A 377 -17.30 24.86 -6.16
C PRO A 377 -18.24 23.85 -5.47
N ASN A 378 -18.57 22.75 -6.14
CA ASN A 378 -19.41 21.68 -5.58
C ASN A 378 -18.66 20.88 -4.50
N VAL A 379 -17.36 20.65 -4.68
CA VAL A 379 -16.49 19.99 -3.68
C VAL A 379 -16.45 20.84 -2.41
N LEU A 380 -16.14 22.13 -2.57
CA LEU A 380 -16.06 23.10 -1.47
C LEU A 380 -17.41 23.22 -0.74
N GLN A 381 -18.52 23.29 -1.48
CA GLN A 381 -19.87 23.32 -0.89
C GLN A 381 -20.15 22.07 -0.05
N LYS A 382 -19.83 20.86 -0.55
CA LYS A 382 -20.05 19.61 0.18
C LYS A 382 -19.16 19.53 1.43
N ILE A 383 -17.91 19.95 1.34
CA ILE A 383 -16.99 19.99 2.48
C ILE A 383 -17.52 20.95 3.54
N ASN A 384 -17.86 22.18 3.16
CA ASN A 384 -18.38 23.19 4.08
C ASN A 384 -19.70 22.79 4.75
N ALA A 385 -20.59 22.14 4.02
CA ALA A 385 -21.82 21.58 4.60
C ALA A 385 -21.54 20.51 5.67
N LYS A 386 -20.42 19.79 5.56
CA LYS A 386 -20.02 18.72 6.48
C LYS A 386 -19.15 19.20 7.65
N ILE A 387 -18.39 20.27 7.50
CA ILE A 387 -17.56 20.87 8.57
C ILE A 387 -18.43 21.42 9.72
N GLY A 388 -19.70 21.78 9.47
CA GLY A 388 -20.63 22.31 10.47
C GLY A 388 -21.77 21.39 10.93
N SER A 389 -21.98 20.23 10.29
CA SER A 389 -23.07 19.32 10.65
C SER A 389 -22.61 18.30 11.70
N LYS A 390 -23.28 18.28 12.87
CA LYS A 390 -23.11 17.20 13.84
C LYS A 390 -23.44 15.86 13.17
N PRO A 391 -22.72 14.77 13.49
CA PRO A 391 -22.93 13.48 12.85
C PRO A 391 -24.37 13.00 13.05
N PRO A 392 -25.01 12.38 12.05
CA PRO A 392 -26.34 11.82 12.20
C PRO A 392 -26.30 10.71 13.25
N ILE A 393 -27.16 10.84 14.27
CA ILE A 393 -27.34 9.85 15.33
C ILE A 393 -28.00 8.63 14.70
N VAL A 394 -27.25 7.55 14.55
CA VAL A 394 -27.81 6.23 14.27
C VAL A 394 -28.36 5.71 15.62
N ASN A 395 -29.69 5.68 15.75
CA ASN A 395 -30.36 5.13 16.92
C ASN A 395 -30.28 3.60 16.89
N GLU A 396 -29.38 3.01 17.68
CA GLU A 396 -29.43 1.60 18.04
C GLU A 396 -29.89 1.46 19.50
N SER A 397 -31.16 1.09 19.65
CA SER A 397 -31.77 0.72 20.91
C SER A 397 -31.42 -0.74 21.24
N ALA A 398 -30.53 -0.99 22.21
CA ALA A 398 -30.42 -2.29 22.88
C ALA A 398 -29.71 -2.16 24.25
N THR A 399 -30.55 -2.10 25.31
CA THR A 399 -30.37 -2.62 26.68
C THR A 399 -28.97 -2.59 27.32
N VAL A 400 -28.77 -1.66 28.25
CA VAL A 400 -27.71 -1.67 29.27
C VAL A 400 -28.32 -2.19 30.58
N VAL A 401 -27.67 -3.16 31.23
CA VAL A 401 -27.91 -3.52 32.64
C VAL A 401 -26.66 -3.19 33.44
N ASP A 402 -26.87 -2.40 34.49
CA ASP A 402 -25.91 -1.83 35.44
C ASP A 402 -25.19 -2.85 36.35
N ALA A 403 -23.99 -2.50 36.82
CA ALA A 403 -23.55 -2.42 38.25
C ALA A 403 -21.99 -2.23 38.33
N PRO A 404 -21.36 -1.88 39.49
CA PRO A 404 -20.98 -0.51 39.82
C PRO A 404 -19.48 -0.27 40.15
N VAL A 405 -19.14 1.01 40.30
CA VAL A 405 -17.82 1.62 40.57
C VAL A 405 -17.44 1.62 42.05
N ILE A 406 -16.19 1.27 42.39
CA ILE A 406 -15.37 1.69 43.57
C ILE A 406 -13.89 1.53 43.11
N GLY A 407 -12.87 2.36 43.36
CA GLY A 407 -12.64 3.52 44.21
C GLY A 407 -11.26 4.14 43.87
N SER A 408 -11.00 5.29 44.49
CA SER A 408 -10.04 6.34 44.11
C SER A 408 -8.62 6.28 44.73
N ALA A 409 -7.70 7.01 44.06
CA ALA A 409 -6.54 7.78 44.56
C ALA A 409 -5.13 7.10 44.62
N PRO A 410 -4.00 7.85 44.68
CA PRO A 410 -3.73 9.24 44.27
C PRO A 410 -2.47 9.46 43.38
N ASN A 411 -2.37 10.67 42.85
CA ASN A 411 -1.26 11.30 42.12
C ASN A 411 0.13 11.19 42.80
N ARG A 412 1.16 11.01 41.96
CA ARG A 412 2.55 11.39 42.29
C ARG A 412 3.16 12.19 41.13
N ALA A 413 3.42 13.46 41.41
CA ALA A 413 4.18 14.36 40.56
C ALA A 413 5.67 13.97 40.54
N ALA A 414 6.28 13.98 39.36
CA ALA A 414 7.73 13.94 39.20
C ALA A 414 8.17 14.84 38.03
N SER A 415 8.74 16.00 38.42
CA SER A 415 9.88 16.71 37.83
C SER A 415 10.11 16.64 36.31
N ARG A 416 9.88 17.77 35.65
CA ARG A 416 10.49 18.16 34.36
C ARG A 416 12.01 18.35 34.56
N GLN A 417 12.82 17.57 33.84
CA GLN A 417 14.20 17.93 33.55
C GLN A 417 14.28 18.43 32.11
N ALA A 418 14.82 19.64 31.95
CA ALA A 418 15.10 20.25 30.67
C ALA A 418 16.35 19.61 30.06
N SER A 419 16.20 18.97 28.89
CA SER A 419 17.31 18.57 28.03
C SER A 419 17.53 19.62 26.94
N ALA A 420 18.79 19.97 26.71
CA ALA A 420 19.28 20.98 25.78
C ALA A 420 18.80 20.76 24.32
N PRO A 421 18.77 21.82 23.48
CA PRO A 421 18.34 21.71 22.08
C PRO A 421 19.40 20.99 21.26
N THR A 422 19.03 19.85 20.68
CA THR A 422 19.79 19.14 19.65
C THR A 422 19.95 19.98 18.37
N SER A 423 21.13 19.90 17.77
CA SER A 423 21.71 20.71 16.68
C SER A 423 20.91 20.86 15.37
N LYS A 424 19.84 20.06 15.15
CA LYS A 424 19.04 20.06 13.90
C LYS A 424 18.21 21.32 13.62
N LEU A 425 18.13 22.26 14.56
CA LEU A 425 17.27 23.45 14.45
C LEU A 425 17.97 24.72 13.94
N LEU A 426 19.28 24.65 13.66
CA LEU A 426 20.10 25.83 13.35
C LEU A 426 20.13 26.19 11.86
N CYS A 427 20.20 25.20 10.96
CA CYS A 427 20.42 25.43 9.52
C CYS A 427 19.28 26.19 8.82
N ARG A 428 18.03 26.05 9.29
CA ARG A 428 16.87 26.71 8.67
C ARG A 428 16.86 28.25 8.82
N LYS A 429 17.68 28.78 9.73
CA LYS A 429 17.84 30.23 9.96
C LYS A 429 19.05 30.83 9.23
N TRP A 430 19.81 30.01 8.50
CA TRP A 430 21.01 30.46 7.82
C TRP A 430 20.68 31.28 6.59
N ASP A 431 21.32 32.44 6.48
CA ASP A 431 21.34 33.21 5.26
C ASP A 431 22.44 32.71 4.29
N LYS A 432 22.58 33.39 3.15
CA LYS A 432 23.56 33.02 2.13
C LYS A 432 25.00 33.17 2.61
N GLU A 433 25.28 34.09 3.54
CA GLU A 433 26.62 34.29 4.09
C GLU A 433 27.01 33.18 5.06
N ASP A 434 26.05 32.69 5.86
CA ASP A 434 26.23 31.55 6.75
C ASP A 434 26.48 30.25 5.97
N VAL A 435 25.72 30.02 4.90
CA VAL A 435 25.94 28.88 3.99
C VAL A 435 27.32 28.96 3.32
N ALA A 436 27.74 30.15 2.87
CA ALA A 436 29.06 30.33 2.26
C ALA A 436 30.21 30.11 3.26
N LYS A 437 30.05 30.52 4.53
CA LYS A 437 31.02 30.23 5.61
C LYS A 437 31.10 28.73 5.90
N TRP A 438 29.97 28.04 5.99
CA TRP A 438 29.93 26.59 6.19
C TRP A 438 30.57 25.83 5.02
N ALA A 439 30.29 26.23 3.78
CA ALA A 439 30.88 25.63 2.58
C ALA A 439 32.41 25.78 2.53
N LYS A 440 32.95 26.91 3.00
CA LYS A 440 34.41 27.11 3.16
C LYS A 440 34.99 26.22 4.26
N ASN A 441 34.29 26.08 5.38
CA ASN A 441 34.73 25.26 6.52
C ASN A 441 34.69 23.75 6.24
N SER A 442 33.90 23.33 5.25
CA SER A 442 33.78 21.92 4.84
C SER A 442 35.02 21.40 4.10
N GLY A 443 35.95 22.28 3.68
CA GLY A 443 37.21 21.88 3.04
C GLY A 443 37.08 21.30 1.63
N ILE A 444 35.93 21.47 0.97
CA ILE A 444 35.67 20.97 -0.39
C ILE A 444 35.98 22.07 -1.41
N ASP A 445 36.98 21.85 -2.26
CA ASP A 445 37.42 22.80 -3.28
C ASP A 445 36.28 23.16 -4.24
N GLY A 446 36.01 24.47 -4.37
CA GLY A 446 34.97 25.01 -5.25
C GLY A 446 33.55 24.94 -4.71
N LEU A 447 33.28 24.33 -3.55
CA LEU A 447 31.92 24.21 -3.00
C LEU A 447 31.30 25.58 -2.68
N ALA A 448 32.07 26.49 -2.08
CA ALA A 448 31.60 27.81 -1.70
C ALA A 448 31.19 28.69 -2.90
N SER A 449 31.81 28.51 -4.08
CA SER A 449 31.40 29.21 -5.29
C SER A 449 30.09 28.66 -5.87
N HIS A 450 29.91 27.34 -5.83
CA HIS A 450 28.71 26.68 -6.37
C HIS A 450 27.47 26.85 -5.48
N LEU A 451 27.66 26.99 -4.16
CA LEU A 451 26.57 27.24 -3.20
C LEU A 451 26.31 28.74 -2.92
N SER A 452 26.90 29.65 -3.69
CA SER A 452 26.77 31.11 -3.47
C SER A 452 25.33 31.64 -3.55
N SER A 453 24.43 30.90 -4.21
CA SER A 453 23.00 31.21 -4.31
C SER A 453 22.13 30.52 -3.26
N PHE A 454 22.68 29.58 -2.48
CA PHE A 454 21.93 28.72 -1.56
C PHE A 454 21.78 29.37 -0.19
N ASP A 455 20.60 29.22 0.41
CA ASP A 455 20.27 29.57 1.80
C ASP A 455 19.97 28.32 2.63
N GLY A 456 19.76 28.49 3.93
CA GLY A 456 19.43 27.41 4.86
C GLY A 456 18.27 26.51 4.40
N PRO A 457 17.12 27.07 3.98
CA PRO A 457 16.03 26.30 3.39
C PRO A 457 16.40 25.49 2.14
N ALA A 458 17.25 26.02 1.25
CA ALA A 458 17.73 25.29 0.08
C ALA A 458 18.61 24.08 0.47
N LEU A 459 19.47 24.23 1.48
CA LEU A 459 20.24 23.10 2.04
C LEU A 459 19.33 22.05 2.69
N GLU A 460 18.31 22.48 3.43
CA GLU A 460 17.29 21.56 3.98
C GLU A 460 16.56 20.81 2.85
N GLY A 461 16.30 21.49 1.72
CA GLY A 461 15.76 20.90 0.51
C GLY A 461 16.66 19.81 -0.06
N LEU A 462 17.97 20.06 -0.18
CA LEU A 462 18.95 19.06 -0.62
C LEU A 462 19.02 17.87 0.35
N HIS A 463 18.98 18.11 1.67
CA HIS A 463 18.97 17.04 2.67
C HIS A 463 17.68 16.19 2.58
N LYS A 464 16.52 16.82 2.36
CA LYS A 464 15.26 16.09 2.10
C LYS A 464 15.32 15.30 0.79
N MET A 465 15.95 15.85 -0.25
CA MET A 465 16.11 15.19 -1.54
C MET A 465 16.99 13.94 -1.44
N LEU A 466 18.09 14.01 -0.67
CA LEU A 466 18.93 12.87 -0.33
C LEU A 466 18.13 11.73 0.29
N LYS A 467 17.25 12.02 1.27
CA LYS A 467 16.42 11.01 1.94
C LYS A 467 15.30 10.44 1.06
N ARG A 468 14.71 11.27 0.20
CA ARG A 468 13.51 10.93 -0.58
C ARG A 468 13.83 10.26 -1.93
N SER A 469 14.94 10.64 -2.55
CA SER A 469 15.36 10.12 -3.86
C SER A 469 16.88 10.23 -4.03
N PRO A 470 17.67 9.32 -3.42
CA PRO A 470 19.13 9.36 -3.45
C PRO A 470 19.71 9.41 -4.88
N ASP A 471 19.13 8.65 -5.82
CA ASP A 471 19.60 8.61 -7.21
C ASP A 471 19.44 9.98 -7.91
N PHE A 472 18.31 10.66 -7.66
CA PHE A 472 18.06 12.00 -8.19
C PHE A 472 18.94 13.05 -7.49
N TYR A 473 19.17 12.90 -6.18
CA TYR A 473 20.11 13.73 -5.42
C TYR A 473 21.52 13.66 -6.01
N TYR A 474 22.09 12.45 -6.18
CA TYR A 474 23.43 12.28 -6.72
C TYR A 474 23.52 12.74 -8.18
N ALA A 475 22.47 12.55 -8.98
CA ALA A 475 22.42 13.09 -10.35
C ALA A 475 22.43 14.63 -10.37
N CYS A 476 21.64 15.27 -9.51
CA CYS A 476 21.53 16.73 -9.40
C CYS A 476 22.82 17.36 -8.84
N VAL A 477 23.37 16.83 -7.75
CA VAL A 477 24.65 17.29 -7.17
C VAL A 477 25.79 17.17 -8.18
N LYS A 478 25.84 16.07 -8.94
CA LYS A 478 26.84 15.88 -10.00
C LYS A 478 26.68 16.86 -11.16
N ALA A 479 25.45 17.19 -11.54
CA ALA A 479 25.16 18.08 -12.66
C ALA A 479 25.34 19.57 -12.31
N GLU A 480 24.86 20.00 -11.14
CA GLU A 480 24.80 21.41 -10.74
C GLU A 480 26.03 21.86 -9.94
N LEU A 481 26.52 21.05 -9.00
CA LEU A 481 27.69 21.37 -8.17
C LEU A 481 29.01 20.88 -8.78
N LYS A 482 28.95 20.11 -9.89
CA LYS A 482 30.10 19.58 -10.65
C LYS A 482 31.15 18.89 -9.78
N LEU A 483 30.72 18.28 -8.68
CA LEU A 483 31.60 17.60 -7.74
C LEU A 483 32.02 16.22 -8.27
N ASN A 484 33.27 15.82 -8.02
CA ASN A 484 33.72 14.47 -8.28
C ASN A 484 33.18 13.49 -7.21
N LEU A 485 33.33 12.17 -7.42
CA LEU A 485 32.76 11.16 -6.52
C LEU A 485 33.19 11.31 -5.05
N LEU A 486 34.46 11.65 -4.81
CA LEU A 486 34.98 11.82 -3.44
C LEU A 486 34.38 13.06 -2.77
N GLN A 487 34.29 14.16 -3.51
CA GLN A 487 33.70 15.42 -3.03
C GLN A 487 32.19 15.28 -2.79
N MET A 488 31.48 14.50 -3.61
CA MET A 488 30.06 14.22 -3.39
C MET A 488 29.83 13.48 -2.07
N LEU A 489 30.63 12.45 -1.76
CA LEU A 489 30.51 11.72 -0.50
C LEU A 489 30.82 12.60 0.72
N GLN A 490 31.86 13.43 0.63
CA GLN A 490 32.20 14.40 1.68
C GLN A 490 31.09 15.44 1.87
N PHE A 491 30.51 15.93 0.78
CA PHE A 491 29.41 16.88 0.82
C PHE A 491 28.14 16.25 1.43
N THR A 492 27.82 15.01 1.06
CA THR A 492 26.69 14.27 1.63
C THR A 492 26.85 14.08 3.14
N ASN A 493 28.02 13.66 3.61
CA ASN A 493 28.28 13.53 5.05
C ASN A 493 28.17 14.88 5.78
N ALA A 494 28.77 15.93 5.23
CA ALA A 494 28.68 17.28 5.81
C ALA A 494 27.22 17.78 5.86
N LEU A 495 26.39 17.41 4.88
CA LEU A 495 24.97 17.73 4.82
C LEU A 495 24.12 16.89 5.79
N GLU A 496 24.57 15.72 6.18
CA GLU A 496 23.92 14.87 7.19
C GLU A 496 24.26 15.30 8.63
N ASP A 497 25.41 15.93 8.82
CA ASP A 497 25.88 16.49 10.09
C ASP A 497 25.22 17.86 10.46
N LEU A 498 24.49 18.46 9.52
CA LEU A 498 23.64 19.66 9.70
C LEU A 498 22.27 19.32 10.29
#